data_AF-A0A7S0R8U4-F1
#
_entry.id   AF-A0A7S0R8U4-F1
#
_cell.length_a   1.000
_cell.length_b   1.000
_cell.length_c   1.000
_cell.angle_alpha   90.00
_cell.angle_beta   90.00
_cell.angle_gamma   90.00
#
_symmetry.space_group_name_H-M   'P 1'
#
loop_
_entity.id
_entity.type
_entity.pdbx_description
1 polymer ?
#
loop_
_entity_poly.entity_id
_entity_poly.type
_entity_poly.pdbx_seq_one_letter_code
_entity_poly.pdbx_strand_id
1 'polypeptide(L)'
;TAAMMLGGMGWAVGEGGLMMGTADGGQIWRLKAAGQTDVNLLGVEFLSRFTGYIIGENGALFYTDDMGANWVRQYNDCHEADNDLFDILALANLNSVWTVDSTGKVCKSVTSSNGEPWITQYSV
;
A
#
# COMPACT_ATOMS: atom_id res chain seq x y z
N THR A 1 -11.66 -0.84 -2.90
CA THR A 1 -11.23 -2.25 -3.04
C THR A 1 -10.25 -2.35 -4.19
N ALA A 2 -9.19 -3.14 -4.05
CA ALA A 2 -8.16 -3.32 -5.08
C ALA A 2 -7.60 -4.74 -5.05
N ALA A 3 -7.01 -5.18 -6.16
CA ALA A 3 -6.30 -6.45 -6.23
C ALA A 3 -5.12 -6.38 -7.20
N MET A 4 -4.07 -7.14 -6.91
CA MET A 4 -2.84 -7.23 -7.69
C MET A 4 -2.37 -8.68 -7.79
N MET A 5 -1.75 -9.05 -8.92
CA MET A 5 -1.05 -10.32 -9.10
C MET A 5 0.40 -10.08 -9.54
N LEU A 6 1.34 -10.82 -8.95
CA LEU A 6 2.77 -10.80 -9.28
C LEU A 6 3.33 -12.23 -9.26
N GLY A 7 3.60 -12.79 -10.44
CA GLY A 7 4.35 -14.06 -10.58
C GLY A 7 3.73 -15.24 -9.82
N GLY A 8 2.39 -15.35 -9.79
CA GLY A 8 1.65 -16.41 -9.10
C GLY A 8 1.25 -16.07 -7.66
N MET A 9 1.82 -15.02 -7.08
CA MET A 9 1.32 -14.42 -5.84
C MET A 9 0.32 -13.32 -6.15
N GLY A 10 -0.52 -12.98 -5.18
CA GLY A 10 -1.45 -11.89 -5.33
C GLY A 10 -2.01 -11.42 -4.00
N TRP A 11 -2.52 -10.19 -4.01
CA TRP A 11 -3.11 -9.54 -2.85
C TRP A 11 -4.41 -8.86 -3.24
N ALA A 12 -5.39 -8.92 -2.36
CA ALA A 12 -6.66 -8.24 -2.52
C ALA A 12 -7.00 -7.52 -1.22
N VAL A 13 -7.43 -6.26 -1.34
CA VAL A 13 -7.75 -5.39 -0.20
C VAL A 13 -9.11 -4.75 -0.38
N GLY A 14 -9.78 -4.41 0.72
CA GLY A 14 -11.15 -3.92 0.65
C GLY A 14 -11.75 -3.34 1.90
N GLU A 15 -13.08 -3.44 1.96
CA GLU A 15 -13.92 -2.88 3.01
C GLU A 15 -13.53 -3.42 4.40
N GLY A 16 -13.63 -2.56 5.42
CA GLY A 16 -13.42 -2.96 6.82
C GLY A 16 -12.04 -3.54 7.11
N GLY A 17 -11.00 -3.05 6.41
CA GLY A 17 -9.63 -3.53 6.57
C GLY A 17 -9.33 -4.90 5.97
N LEU A 18 -10.19 -5.43 5.08
CA LEU A 18 -9.96 -6.75 4.46
C LEU A 18 -8.61 -6.79 3.74
N MET A 19 -7.77 -7.77 4.11
CA MET A 19 -6.51 -8.09 3.41
C MET A 19 -6.43 -9.60 3.15
N MET A 20 -6.35 -9.99 1.88
CA MET A 20 -6.18 -11.38 1.46
C MET A 20 -4.93 -11.54 0.61
N GLY A 21 -4.29 -12.70 0.71
CA GLY A 21 -3.15 -13.07 -0.12
C GLY A 21 -3.28 -14.48 -0.71
N THR A 22 -2.74 -14.66 -1.91
CA THR A 22 -2.59 -15.94 -2.60
C THR A 22 -1.13 -16.17 -2.98
N ALA A 23 -0.74 -17.44 -3.11
CA ALA A 23 0.57 -17.87 -3.58
C ALA A 23 0.49 -18.94 -4.68
N ASP A 24 -0.72 -19.24 -5.17
CA ASP A 24 -1.01 -20.32 -6.12
C ASP A 24 -1.80 -19.84 -7.35
N GLY A 25 -1.63 -18.57 -7.71
CA GLY A 25 -2.28 -17.95 -8.86
C GLY A 25 -3.74 -17.58 -8.61
N GLY A 26 -4.15 -17.40 -7.35
CA GLY A 26 -5.52 -17.03 -7.00
C GLY A 26 -6.48 -18.21 -6.87
N GLN A 27 -5.96 -19.44 -6.77
CA GLN A 27 -6.78 -20.63 -6.50
C GLN A 27 -7.24 -20.65 -5.04
N ILE A 28 -6.34 -20.28 -4.11
CA ILE A 28 -6.65 -20.16 -2.68
C ILE A 28 -6.24 -18.78 -2.20
N TRP A 29 -7.19 -18.11 -1.54
CA TRP A 29 -7.00 -16.85 -0.85
C TRP A 29 -7.04 -17.08 0.66
N ARG A 30 -6.04 -16.54 1.36
CA ARG A 30 -5.96 -16.61 2.82
C ARG A 30 -5.99 -15.20 3.39
N LEU A 31 -6.77 -15.01 4.45
CA LEU A 31 -6.72 -13.78 5.24
C LEU A 31 -5.30 -13.58 5.74
N LYS A 32 -4.76 -12.39 5.52
CA LYS A 32 -3.50 -11.96 6.11
C LYS A 32 -3.84 -11.25 7.41
N ALA A 33 -3.01 -11.44 8.43
CA ALA A 33 -3.17 -10.73 9.69
C ALA A 33 -2.97 -9.24 9.40
N ALA A 34 -4.08 -8.52 9.23
CA ALA A 34 -4.04 -7.08 9.03
C ALA A 34 -3.42 -6.44 10.28
N GLY A 35 -2.58 -5.43 10.08
CA GLY A 35 -2.40 -4.43 11.13
C GLY A 35 -3.79 -3.86 11.42
N GLN A 36 -4.33 -4.18 12.60
CA GLN A 36 -5.69 -3.90 13.07
C GLN A 36 -6.24 -2.57 12.53
N THR A 37 -7.02 -2.60 11.46
CA THR A 37 -7.72 -1.43 10.94
C THR A 37 -9.11 -1.83 10.48
N ASP A 38 -10.05 -0.90 10.68
CA ASP A 38 -11.45 -0.99 10.33
C ASP A 38 -11.81 -0.05 9.16
N VAL A 39 -10.83 0.68 8.63
CA VAL A 39 -11.01 1.61 7.50
C VAL A 39 -10.95 0.87 6.16
N ASN A 40 -11.52 1.45 5.12
CA ASN A 40 -11.48 0.82 3.81
C ASN A 40 -10.09 0.95 3.18
N LEU A 41 -9.63 -0.17 2.62
CA LEU A 41 -8.38 -0.23 1.87
C LEU A 41 -8.66 -0.08 0.38
N LEU A 42 -7.96 0.86 -0.24
CA LEU A 42 -8.27 1.38 -1.56
C LEU A 42 -7.23 0.98 -2.61
N GLY A 43 -5.99 0.69 -2.21
CA GLY A 43 -4.92 0.33 -3.14
C GLY A 43 -3.92 -0.66 -2.55
N VAL A 44 -3.30 -1.46 -3.42
CA VAL A 44 -2.20 -2.38 -3.08
C VAL A 44 -1.23 -2.46 -4.25
N GLU A 45 0.06 -2.28 -3.97
CA GLU A 45 1.13 -2.33 -4.97
C GLU A 45 2.40 -2.96 -4.37
N PHE A 46 3.18 -3.68 -5.18
CA PHE A 46 4.47 -4.25 -4.82
C PHE A 46 5.59 -3.69 -5.72
N LEU A 47 6.50 -2.93 -5.09
CA LEU A 47 7.71 -2.44 -5.73
C LEU A 47 8.68 -3.59 -6.09
N SER A 48 8.67 -4.65 -5.28
CA SER A 48 9.45 -5.86 -5.49
C SER A 48 8.66 -7.06 -4.98
N ARG A 49 9.15 -8.29 -5.19
CA ARG A 49 8.49 -9.49 -4.62
C ARG A 49 8.38 -9.49 -3.08
N PHE A 50 9.18 -8.66 -2.40
CA PHE A 50 9.25 -8.57 -0.94
C PHE A 50 8.60 -7.30 -0.42
N THR A 51 8.76 -6.20 -1.16
CA THR A 51 8.40 -4.86 -0.73
C THR A 51 7.05 -4.46 -1.31
N GLY A 52 6.07 -4.23 -0.44
CA GLY A 52 4.72 -3.85 -0.84
C GLY A 52 4.09 -2.80 0.05
N TYR A 53 3.06 -2.17 -0.50
CA TYR A 53 2.34 -1.07 0.11
C TYR A 53 0.83 -1.29 -0.04
N ILE A 54 0.08 -0.93 1.00
CA ILE A 54 -1.37 -0.82 0.96
C ILE A 54 -1.74 0.60 1.39
N ILE A 55 -2.72 1.17 0.72
CA ILE A 55 -3.27 2.48 1.07
C ILE A 55 -4.78 2.42 1.29
N GLY A 56 -5.34 3.40 1.99
CA GLY A 56 -6.77 3.51 2.21
C GLY A 56 -7.23 4.82 2.85
N GLU A 57 -8.43 4.78 3.40
CA GLU A 57 -9.07 5.90 4.08
C GLU A 57 -8.33 6.32 5.35
N ASN A 58 -8.57 7.55 5.84
CA ASN A 58 -7.99 8.10 7.08
C ASN A 58 -6.46 7.90 7.16
N GLY A 59 -5.77 8.26 6.07
CA GLY A 59 -4.31 8.17 5.98
C GLY A 59 -3.76 6.75 6.15
N ALA A 60 -4.56 5.71 5.94
CA ALA A 60 -4.11 4.33 6.05
C ALA A 60 -3.00 4.05 5.04
N LEU A 61 -1.79 3.84 5.54
CA LEU A 61 -0.62 3.41 4.78
C LEU A 61 0.02 2.24 5.52
N PHE A 62 0.15 1.10 4.83
CA PHE A 62 0.82 -0.07 5.36
C PHE A 62 1.98 -0.47 4.46
N TYR A 63 3.01 -1.02 5.09
CA TYR A 63 4.22 -1.49 4.45
C TYR A 63 4.49 -2.95 4.80
N THR A 64 5.06 -3.69 3.86
CA THR A 64 5.62 -5.02 4.07
C THR A 64 6.98 -5.12 3.37
N ASP A 65 7.90 -5.86 3.97
CA ASP A 65 9.17 -6.29 3.39
C ASP A 65 9.33 -7.83 3.38
N ASP A 66 8.26 -8.55 3.73
CA ASP A 66 8.24 -10.00 3.91
C ASP A 66 7.20 -10.68 3.02
N MET A 67 6.98 -10.12 1.82
CA MET A 67 6.04 -10.63 0.83
C MET A 67 4.58 -10.59 1.33
N GLY A 68 4.23 -9.56 2.11
CA GLY A 68 2.89 -9.38 2.67
C GLY A 68 2.49 -10.50 3.63
N ALA A 69 3.47 -11.08 4.33
CA ALA A 69 3.21 -11.96 5.47
C ALA A 69 2.82 -11.14 6.70
N ASN A 70 3.49 -10.01 6.91
CA ASN A 70 3.17 -9.00 7.91
C ASN A 70 3.05 -7.62 7.26
N TRP A 71 2.09 -6.83 7.75
CA TRP A 71 1.84 -5.45 7.32
C TRP A 71 1.97 -4.52 8.52
N VAL A 72 2.85 -3.53 8.40
CA VAL A 72 3.12 -2.55 9.45
C VAL A 72 2.58 -1.19 9.01
N ARG A 73 1.73 -0.57 9.84
CA ARG A 73 1.22 0.77 9.58
C ARG A 73 2.38 1.77 9.60
N GLN A 74 2.50 2.56 8.55
CA GLN A 74 3.42 3.69 8.47
C GLN A 74 2.63 4.98 8.69
N TYR A 75 3.33 6.00 9.16
CA TYR A 75 2.82 7.36 9.19
C TYR A 75 3.67 8.12 8.19
N ASN A 76 3.03 8.67 7.16
CA ASN A 76 3.72 9.54 6.24
C ASN A 76 3.57 10.98 6.75
N ASP A 77 4.66 11.74 6.77
CA ASP A 77 4.62 13.18 7.11
C ASP A 77 4.16 14.05 5.93
N CYS A 78 3.88 13.41 4.78
CA CYS A 78 3.57 14.11 3.53
C CYS A 78 2.07 14.33 3.33
N HIS A 79 1.23 13.38 3.68
CA HIS A 79 -0.22 13.52 3.69
C HIS A 79 -0.68 13.84 5.10
N GLU A 80 -1.75 14.63 5.21
CA GLU A 80 -2.40 14.81 6.51
C GLU A 80 -2.98 13.47 6.97
N ALA A 81 -2.89 13.19 8.28
CA ALA A 81 -3.19 11.88 8.85
C ALA A 81 -4.62 11.38 8.58
N ASP A 82 -5.55 12.28 8.27
CA ASP A 82 -6.97 11.99 8.05
C ASP A 82 -7.37 12.04 6.56
N ASN A 83 -6.44 12.34 5.65
CA ASN A 83 -6.75 12.35 4.22
C ASN A 83 -6.81 10.93 3.67
N ASP A 84 -7.86 10.62 2.90
CA ASP A 84 -7.95 9.35 2.18
C ASP A 84 -6.87 9.27 1.10
N LEU A 85 -6.11 8.19 1.09
CA LEU A 85 -5.17 7.87 0.03
C LEU A 85 -5.93 7.10 -1.06
N PHE A 86 -6.11 7.72 -2.23
CA PHE A 86 -6.99 7.18 -3.27
C PHE A 86 -6.29 6.24 -4.24
N ASP A 87 -5.03 6.51 -4.59
CA ASP A 87 -4.30 5.68 -5.54
C ASP A 87 -2.82 5.58 -5.20
N ILE A 88 -2.22 4.45 -5.59
CA ILE A 88 -0.83 4.11 -5.36
C ILE A 88 -0.20 3.51 -6.61
N LEU A 89 1.04 3.92 -6.89
CA LEU A 89 1.85 3.38 -7.98
C LEU A 89 3.25 3.08 -7.47
N ALA A 90 3.76 1.86 -7.68
CA ALA A 90 5.17 1.58 -7.49
C ALA A 90 5.85 1.25 -8.82
N LEU A 91 7.06 1.75 -9.00
CA LEU A 91 7.86 1.48 -10.19
C LEU A 91 9.23 0.95 -9.78
N ALA A 92 9.41 -0.37 -9.95
CA ALA A 92 10.60 -1.10 -9.54
C ALA A 92 11.89 -0.53 -10.15
N ASN A 93 11.85 -0.16 -11.44
CA ASN A 93 12.98 0.42 -12.15
C ASN A 93 13.42 1.79 -11.61
N LEU A 94 12.51 2.51 -10.94
CA LEU A 94 12.78 3.80 -10.31
C LEU A 94 12.99 3.67 -8.80
N ASN A 95 12.84 2.47 -8.23
CA ASN A 95 12.86 2.23 -6.78
C ASN A 95 12.00 3.27 -6.02
N SER A 96 10.81 3.53 -6.54
CA SER A 96 9.97 4.66 -6.12
C SER A 96 8.50 4.28 -6.06
N VAL A 97 7.80 4.91 -5.13
CA VAL A 97 6.35 4.79 -4.94
C VAL A 97 5.73 6.17 -4.93
N TRP A 98 4.54 6.30 -5.50
CA TRP A 98 3.73 7.52 -5.48
C TRP A 98 2.36 7.23 -4.91
N THR A 99 1.83 8.22 -4.22
CA THR A 99 0.46 8.24 -3.69
C THR A 99 -0.20 9.56 -4.03
N VAL A 100 -1.51 9.53 -4.19
CA VAL A 100 -2.36 10.72 -4.29
C VAL A 100 -3.46 10.64 -3.23
N ASP A 101 -3.71 11.77 -2.57
CA ASP A 101 -4.77 11.86 -1.56
C ASP A 101 -6.02 12.58 -2.05
N SER A 102 -7.04 12.62 -1.19
CA SER A 102 -8.34 13.22 -1.44
C SER A 102 -8.33 14.72 -1.74
N THR A 103 -7.23 15.40 -1.42
CA THR A 103 -7.03 16.82 -1.72
C THR A 103 -6.35 17.05 -3.07
N GLY A 104 -5.88 15.98 -3.72
CA GLY A 104 -5.07 16.04 -4.94
C GLY A 104 -3.58 16.22 -4.67
N LYS A 105 -3.12 16.10 -3.42
CA LYS A 105 -1.70 16.16 -3.08
C LYS A 105 -1.01 14.89 -3.57
N VAL A 106 0.14 15.05 -4.24
CA VAL A 106 0.96 13.94 -4.73
C VAL A 106 2.23 13.85 -3.92
N CYS A 107 2.48 12.68 -3.33
CA CYS A 107 3.68 12.38 -2.58
C CYS A 107 4.47 11.26 -3.26
N LYS A 108 5.79 11.30 -3.10
CA LYS A 108 6.72 10.29 -3.60
C LYS A 108 7.63 9.80 -2.48
N SER A 109 7.85 8.49 -2.39
CA SER A 109 8.90 7.90 -1.56
C SER A 109 9.96 7.19 -2.40
N VAL A 110 11.23 7.28 -1.96
CA VAL A 110 12.36 6.51 -2.51
C VAL A 110 12.74 5.44 -1.48
N THR A 111 12.60 4.18 -1.85
CA THR A 111 12.52 3.08 -0.89
C THR A 111 13.89 2.49 -0.54
N SER A 112 14.84 3.33 -0.12
CA SER A 112 16.09 2.84 0.50
C SER A 112 15.91 2.44 1.98
N SER A 113 14.79 2.82 2.61
CA SER A 113 14.52 2.63 4.04
C SER A 113 13.02 2.55 4.32
N ASN A 114 12.42 1.34 4.28
CA ASN A 114 11.04 1.06 4.72
C ASN A 114 9.93 1.90 4.07
N GLY A 115 10.20 2.55 2.93
CA GLY A 115 9.24 3.46 2.30
C GLY A 115 9.23 4.87 2.86
N GLU A 116 10.24 5.29 3.62
CA GLU A 116 10.40 6.67 4.11
C GLU A 116 11.71 7.31 3.60
N PRO A 117 11.78 8.64 3.47
CA PRO A 117 10.71 9.63 3.70
C PRO A 117 9.79 9.82 2.49
N TRP A 118 8.53 10.19 2.73
CA TRP A 118 7.64 10.72 1.68
C TRP A 118 7.87 12.21 1.44
N ILE A 119 8.03 12.59 0.17
CA ILE A 119 8.32 13.96 -0.27
C ILE A 119 7.16 14.47 -1.13
N THR A 120 6.63 15.64 -0.80
CA THR A 120 5.60 16.31 -1.62
C THR A 120 6.16 16.62 -2.99
N GLN A 121 5.47 16.17 -4.03
CA GLN A 121 5.75 16.50 -5.42
C GLN A 121 4.80 17.57 -5.93
N TYR A 122 3.55 17.57 -5.44
CA TYR A 122 2.51 18.54 -5.80
C TYR A 122 1.52 18.71 -4.65
N SER A 123 1.01 19.93 -4.47
CA SER A 123 -0.08 20.30 -3.56
C SER A 123 -0.85 21.46 -4.17
N VAL A 124 -2.16 21.47 -3.98
CA VAL A 124 -3.05 22.61 -4.31
C VAL A 124 -3.03 23.66 -3.20
#